data_AF-A0AAD9SUS9-F1
#
_entry.id   AF-A0AAD9SUS9-F1
#
_cell.length_a   1.000
_cell.length_b   1.000
_cell.length_c   1.000
_cell.angle_alpha   90.00
_cell.angle_beta   90.00
_cell.angle_gamma   90.00
#
_symmetry.space_group_name_H-M   'P 1'
#
loop_
_entity.id
_entity.type
_entity.pdbx_description
1 polymer ?
#
loop_
_entity_poly.entity_id
_entity_poly.type
_entity_poly.pdbx_seq_one_letter_code
_entity_poly.pdbx_strand_id
1 'polypeptide(L)'
;MAPGVIDPVQTSTFDHASTKNDGTQKDLYGRFHPVDPDTLNLESNFGPMEKGSIGFLRPTLASTPLEVMHERFDRDGYLFVKGLLNKEDVLACRQAYFSHMAPSGLLKPGSNPVDGFFNRAQEPRKYMPPGNLRRLFGMEGDRESDLYVELMISAHEASFYRSFCENKDLRDFVQRFTGMDLEPLMLQRTMLRAFVPDSELTPVHFDQMYLRGGPPTSLTAWVPIGDVSLEGGGLMYLEGSTDIGKRTEDDFARNAGNLTDEERVSAFNKNMNDGGFLSRDTVEYGKRAARKWLLTHYEAGDVIFHNPYMVHASCKNKDPESRIRLATDVRFVDPAKPYDKRWMKIYRPLDGL
;
A
#
# COMPACT_ATOMS: atom_id res chain seq x y z
N MET A 1 -17.09 24.20 3.47
CA MET A 1 -17.63 24.08 2.10
C MET A 1 -16.53 23.49 1.24
N ALA A 2 -16.75 22.31 0.67
CA ALA A 2 -15.78 21.65 -0.20
C ALA A 2 -15.72 22.38 -1.55
N PRO A 3 -14.54 22.75 -2.09
CA PRO A 3 -14.39 23.00 -3.51
C PRO A 3 -14.30 21.62 -4.19
N GLY A 4 -14.96 21.28 -5.29
CA GLY A 4 -15.46 22.05 -6.42
C GLY A 4 -15.17 21.17 -7.62
N VAL A 5 -16.22 20.68 -8.28
CA VAL A 5 -16.20 19.69 -9.38
C VAL A 5 -15.24 20.12 -10.50
N ILE A 6 -14.40 19.20 -10.98
CA ILE A 6 -13.46 19.40 -12.09
C ILE A 6 -14.17 19.03 -13.41
N ASP A 7 -14.29 19.98 -14.34
CA ASP A 7 -14.79 19.75 -15.70
C ASP A 7 -13.71 19.09 -16.61
N PRO A 8 -14.11 18.30 -17.63
CA PRO A 8 -13.19 17.53 -18.47
C PRO A 8 -12.59 18.38 -19.60
N VAL A 9 -11.29 18.26 -19.88
CA VAL A 9 -10.67 18.86 -21.08
C VAL A 9 -9.80 17.86 -21.86
N GLN A 10 -10.12 17.85 -23.15
CA GLN A 10 -9.41 17.48 -24.38
C GLN A 10 -8.01 16.87 -24.28
N THR A 11 -7.91 15.65 -24.79
CA THR A 11 -6.68 14.92 -25.09
C THR A 11 -5.96 15.50 -26.31
N SER A 12 -4.74 16.01 -26.14
CA SER A 12 -3.78 16.16 -27.24
C SER A 12 -2.85 14.95 -27.26
N THR A 13 -2.68 14.37 -28.44
CA THR A 13 -1.84 13.19 -28.70
C THR A 13 -0.38 13.59 -28.74
N PHE A 14 0.45 13.02 -27.87
CA PHE A 14 1.91 13.04 -27.98
C PHE A 14 2.39 11.67 -28.45
N ASP A 15 3.03 11.65 -29.62
CA ASP A 15 3.70 10.47 -30.18
C ASP A 15 4.95 10.10 -29.36
N HIS A 16 4.97 8.89 -28.82
CA HIS A 16 6.17 8.31 -28.19
C HIS A 16 7.07 7.70 -29.27
N ALA A 17 8.23 8.34 -29.49
CA ALA A 17 9.31 7.77 -30.29
C ALA A 17 9.93 6.55 -29.59
N SER A 18 10.07 5.45 -30.34
CA SER A 18 10.65 4.19 -29.85
C SER A 18 12.18 4.28 -29.80
N THR A 19 12.77 4.09 -28.63
CA THR A 19 14.22 3.86 -28.50
C THR A 19 14.51 2.36 -28.50
N LYS A 20 15.52 1.98 -29.30
CA LYS A 20 15.97 0.59 -29.49
C LYS A 20 16.71 0.11 -28.24
N ASN A 21 16.35 -1.08 -27.78
CA ASN A 21 16.97 -1.76 -26.65
C ASN A 21 18.20 -2.54 -27.14
N ASP A 22 19.40 -2.14 -26.73
CA ASP A 22 20.64 -2.91 -26.91
C ASP A 22 20.73 -3.96 -25.80
N GLY A 23 20.96 -5.22 -26.18
CA GLY A 23 20.71 -6.37 -25.33
C GLY A 23 21.92 -6.83 -24.56
N THR A 24 21.85 -6.83 -23.23
CA THR A 24 22.53 -7.82 -22.35
C THR A 24 21.85 -7.94 -20.98
N GLN A 25 20.62 -8.46 -20.96
CA GLN A 25 20.06 -9.40 -19.98
C GLN A 25 18.61 -9.65 -20.42
N LYS A 26 18.28 -10.88 -20.83
CA LYS A 26 16.88 -11.26 -21.08
C LYS A 26 16.14 -11.14 -19.75
N ASP A 27 15.31 -10.12 -19.61
CA ASP A 27 14.34 -10.03 -18.52
C ASP A 27 13.55 -11.34 -18.49
N LEU A 28 13.81 -12.18 -17.49
CA LEU A 28 13.23 -13.52 -17.34
C LEU A 28 11.70 -13.50 -17.36
N TYR A 29 11.09 -12.35 -17.02
CA TYR A 29 9.66 -12.19 -16.91
C TYR A 29 8.98 -11.59 -18.15
N GLY A 30 9.73 -11.02 -19.11
CA GLY A 30 9.17 -10.46 -20.35
C GLY A 30 7.89 -9.63 -20.14
N ARG A 31 6.85 -9.90 -20.93
CA ARG A 31 5.47 -9.45 -20.64
C ARG A 31 4.83 -10.44 -19.65
N PHE A 32 4.56 -9.99 -18.43
CA PHE A 32 3.97 -10.80 -17.37
C PHE A 32 2.44 -10.70 -17.40
N HIS A 33 1.77 -11.80 -17.76
CA HIS A 33 0.32 -11.95 -17.75
C HIS A 33 -0.03 -13.33 -17.17
N PRO A 34 -0.16 -13.47 -15.84
CA PRO A 34 -0.34 -14.77 -15.20
C PRO A 34 -1.68 -15.42 -15.55
N VAL A 35 -2.70 -14.61 -15.85
CA VAL A 35 -4.05 -15.03 -16.23
C VAL A 35 -4.70 -13.96 -17.13
N ASP A 36 -5.85 -14.27 -17.73
CA ASP A 36 -6.73 -13.25 -18.31
C ASP A 36 -7.35 -12.41 -17.18
N PRO A 37 -7.11 -11.07 -17.12
CA PRO A 37 -7.63 -10.25 -16.03
C PRO A 37 -9.15 -10.27 -15.92
N ASP A 38 -9.87 -10.47 -17.03
CA ASP A 38 -11.34 -10.47 -17.05
C ASP A 38 -11.94 -11.75 -16.45
N THR A 39 -11.10 -12.72 -16.07
CA THR A 39 -11.51 -13.94 -15.35
C THR A 39 -11.46 -13.79 -13.84
N LEU A 40 -10.90 -12.69 -13.32
CA LEU A 40 -10.76 -12.45 -11.88
C LEU A 40 -12.03 -11.85 -11.28
N ASN A 41 -12.41 -12.33 -10.10
CA ASN A 41 -13.51 -11.81 -9.30
C ASN A 41 -13.04 -10.69 -8.36
N LEU A 42 -12.68 -9.55 -8.94
CA LEU A 42 -12.21 -8.38 -8.21
C LEU A 42 -13.37 -7.42 -7.91
N GLU A 43 -13.43 -6.96 -6.67
CA GLU A 43 -14.44 -6.00 -6.21
C GLU A 43 -13.81 -4.76 -5.60
N SER A 44 -14.38 -3.60 -5.93
CA SER A 44 -14.22 -2.34 -5.23
C SER A 44 -15.20 -2.25 -4.04
N ASN A 45 -15.20 -1.10 -3.36
CA ASN A 45 -16.21 -0.81 -2.34
C ASN A 45 -17.63 -0.67 -2.91
N PHE A 46 -17.77 -0.39 -4.21
CA PHE A 46 -19.04 -0.12 -4.87
C PHE A 46 -19.48 -1.19 -5.88
N GLY A 47 -18.78 -2.33 -5.92
CA GLY A 47 -19.10 -3.47 -6.77
C GLY A 47 -17.92 -3.96 -7.61
N PRO A 48 -18.15 -4.82 -8.61
CA PRO A 48 -17.11 -5.43 -9.42
C PRO A 48 -16.22 -4.41 -10.13
N MET A 49 -14.94 -4.74 -10.32
CA MET A 49 -14.03 -3.96 -11.15
C MET A 49 -14.44 -4.05 -12.64
N GLU A 50 -14.21 -2.99 -13.42
CA GLU A 50 -14.59 -2.94 -14.84
C GLU A 50 -13.68 -3.83 -15.69
N LYS A 51 -14.24 -4.57 -16.66
CA LYS A 51 -13.44 -5.39 -17.59
C LYS A 51 -12.46 -4.54 -18.39
N GLY A 52 -11.28 -5.08 -18.67
CA GLY A 52 -10.21 -4.36 -19.36
C GLY A 52 -9.54 -3.22 -18.55
N SER A 53 -10.05 -2.90 -17.36
CA SER A 53 -9.45 -1.89 -16.45
C SER A 53 -8.27 -2.43 -15.64
N ILE A 54 -7.99 -3.74 -15.74
CA ILE A 54 -6.94 -4.41 -14.97
C ILE A 54 -5.72 -4.70 -15.86
N GLY A 55 -4.54 -4.46 -15.31
CA GLY A 55 -3.25 -4.90 -15.83
C GLY A 55 -2.43 -5.58 -14.74
N PHE A 56 -1.20 -5.99 -15.07
CA PHE A 56 -0.33 -6.68 -14.12
C PHE A 56 0.94 -5.90 -13.83
N LEU A 57 1.38 -5.97 -12.57
CA LEU A 57 2.68 -5.44 -12.15
C LEU A 57 3.79 -6.30 -12.75
N ARG A 58 4.87 -5.66 -13.20
CA ARG A 58 6.01 -6.37 -13.78
C ARG A 58 7.01 -6.80 -12.70
N PRO A 59 7.23 -8.11 -12.48
CA PRO A 59 8.21 -8.57 -11.52
C PRO A 59 9.64 -8.26 -11.96
N THR A 60 10.51 -8.07 -10.96
CA THR A 60 11.93 -7.78 -11.09
C THR A 60 12.69 -8.69 -10.13
N LEU A 61 13.76 -9.33 -10.60
CA LEU A 61 14.64 -10.11 -9.72
C LEU A 61 15.50 -9.18 -8.88
N ALA A 62 15.80 -9.58 -7.63
CA ALA A 62 16.74 -8.85 -6.78
C ALA A 62 18.14 -8.72 -7.39
N SER A 63 18.51 -9.62 -8.32
CA SER A 63 19.78 -9.61 -9.06
C SER A 63 19.78 -8.76 -10.34
N THR A 64 18.66 -8.09 -10.66
CA THR A 64 18.58 -7.21 -11.85
C THR A 64 19.57 -6.03 -11.68
N PRO A 65 20.31 -5.61 -12.73
CA PRO A 65 21.18 -4.44 -12.68
C PRO A 65 20.43 -3.19 -12.21
N LEU A 66 21.10 -2.35 -11.42
CA LEU A 66 20.49 -1.16 -10.82
C LEU A 66 19.99 -0.18 -11.90
N GLU A 67 20.72 -0.04 -12.98
CA GLU A 67 20.38 0.83 -14.10
C GLU A 67 19.01 0.46 -14.69
N VAL A 68 18.74 -0.85 -14.81
CA VAL A 68 17.45 -1.37 -15.29
C VAL A 68 16.36 -1.20 -14.23
N MET A 69 16.70 -1.38 -12.94
CA MET A 69 15.76 -1.13 -11.85
C MET A 69 15.34 0.35 -11.79
N HIS A 70 16.28 1.27 -11.95
CA HIS A 70 16.02 2.72 -12.01
C HIS A 70 15.18 3.08 -13.22
N GLU A 71 15.51 2.59 -14.42
CA GLU A 71 14.70 2.82 -15.62
C GLU A 71 13.25 2.38 -15.43
N ARG A 72 13.03 1.19 -14.84
CA ARG A 72 11.68 0.69 -14.53
C ARG A 72 10.97 1.58 -13.51
N PHE A 73 11.64 1.92 -12.42
CA PHE A 73 11.06 2.73 -11.35
C PHE A 73 10.69 4.13 -11.84
N ASP A 74 11.53 4.76 -12.66
CA ASP A 74 11.27 6.09 -13.23
C ASP A 74 10.14 6.07 -14.24
N ARG A 75 10.05 5.01 -15.06
CA ARG A 75 8.98 4.83 -16.04
C ARG A 75 7.64 4.52 -15.38
N ASP A 76 7.63 3.57 -14.45
CA ASP A 76 6.41 2.94 -13.96
C ASP A 76 5.93 3.53 -12.61
N GLY A 77 6.82 4.21 -11.87
CA GLY A 77 6.57 4.74 -10.53
C GLY A 77 6.65 3.71 -9.41
N TYR A 78 6.95 2.45 -9.74
CA TYR A 78 7.12 1.34 -8.79
C TYR A 78 8.21 0.36 -9.25
N LEU A 79 8.66 -0.48 -8.33
CA LEU A 79 9.53 -1.63 -8.58
C LEU A 79 9.05 -2.83 -7.76
N PHE A 80 8.53 -3.86 -8.42
CA PHE A 80 8.11 -5.11 -7.77
C PHE A 80 9.26 -6.11 -7.75
N VAL A 81 9.89 -6.29 -6.59
CA VAL A 81 11.05 -7.16 -6.41
C VAL A 81 10.62 -8.50 -5.83
N LYS A 82 10.93 -9.58 -6.55
CA LYS A 82 10.58 -10.95 -6.15
C LYS A 82 11.60 -11.53 -5.18
N GLY A 83 11.11 -12.15 -4.10
CA GLY A 83 11.93 -12.91 -3.16
C GLY A 83 13.12 -12.12 -2.58
N LEU A 84 12.92 -10.83 -2.30
CA LEU A 84 13.94 -9.98 -1.70
C LEU A 84 14.25 -10.37 -0.25
N LEU A 85 13.21 -10.70 0.52
CA LEU A 85 13.33 -11.09 1.91
C LEU A 85 13.37 -12.61 2.04
N ASN A 86 14.07 -13.10 3.05
CA ASN A 86 14.01 -14.51 3.42
C ASN A 86 12.56 -14.93 3.74
N LYS A 87 12.10 -16.00 3.08
CA LYS A 87 10.72 -16.46 3.17
C LYS A 87 10.37 -16.94 4.59
N GLU A 88 11.30 -17.63 5.24
CA GLU A 88 11.11 -18.16 6.59
C GLU A 88 10.93 -17.04 7.61
N ASP A 89 11.70 -15.95 7.51
CA ASP A 89 11.56 -14.76 8.37
C ASP A 89 10.20 -14.08 8.19
N VAL A 90 9.73 -13.95 6.94
CA VAL A 90 8.41 -13.40 6.63
C VAL A 90 7.30 -14.25 7.25
N LEU A 91 7.38 -15.58 7.10
CA LEU A 91 6.40 -16.50 7.66
C LEU A 91 6.47 -16.60 9.19
N ALA A 92 7.65 -16.44 9.79
CA ALA A 92 7.81 -16.34 11.24
C ALA A 92 7.11 -15.08 11.80
N CYS A 93 7.28 -13.92 11.14
CA CYS A 93 6.54 -12.71 11.49
C CYS A 93 5.02 -12.91 11.33
N ARG A 94 4.58 -13.56 10.24
CA ARG A 94 3.16 -13.89 10.01
C ARG A 94 2.58 -14.75 11.14
N GLN A 95 3.26 -15.83 11.50
CA GLN A 95 2.88 -16.72 12.59
C GLN A 95 2.79 -15.97 13.92
N ALA A 96 3.77 -15.12 14.23
CA ALA A 96 3.80 -14.35 15.46
C ALA A 96 2.65 -13.33 15.52
N TYR A 97 2.39 -12.61 14.42
CA TYR A 97 1.26 -11.69 14.32
C TYR A 97 -0.07 -12.40 14.54
N PHE A 98 -0.34 -13.49 13.83
CA PHE A 98 -1.63 -14.16 13.97
C PHE A 98 -1.78 -14.88 15.31
N SER A 99 -0.69 -15.38 15.90
CA SER A 99 -0.70 -15.85 17.30
C SER A 99 -1.07 -14.72 18.28
N HIS A 100 -0.51 -13.52 18.07
CA HIS A 100 -0.85 -12.33 18.85
C HIS A 100 -2.32 -11.93 18.70
N MET A 101 -2.87 -12.03 17.49
CA MET A 101 -4.27 -11.70 17.20
C MET A 101 -5.28 -12.77 17.61
N ALA A 102 -4.84 -14.02 17.86
CA ALA A 102 -5.72 -15.16 18.12
C ALA A 102 -6.79 -14.95 19.22
N PRO A 103 -6.51 -14.25 20.34
CA PRO A 103 -7.52 -14.00 21.37
C PRO A 103 -8.74 -13.19 20.92
N SER A 104 -8.66 -12.45 19.81
CA SER A 104 -9.79 -11.68 19.25
C SER A 104 -10.83 -12.52 18.50
N GLY A 105 -10.60 -13.83 18.35
CA GLY A 105 -11.47 -14.71 17.57
C GLY A 105 -11.33 -14.54 16.05
N LEU A 106 -10.37 -13.73 15.59
CA LEU A 106 -10.08 -13.44 14.17
C LEU A 106 -9.84 -14.71 13.34
N LEU A 107 -9.13 -15.68 13.91
CA LEU A 107 -8.68 -16.88 13.21
C LEU A 107 -9.70 -18.02 13.29
N LYS A 108 -9.82 -18.77 12.20
CA LYS A 108 -10.58 -20.02 12.15
C LYS A 108 -10.12 -20.95 13.29
N PRO A 109 -11.04 -21.44 14.16
CA PRO A 109 -10.67 -22.34 15.24
C PRO A 109 -9.94 -23.59 14.72
N GLY A 110 -8.82 -23.93 15.37
CA GLY A 110 -8.01 -25.10 15.03
C GLY A 110 -7.11 -24.96 13.79
N SER A 111 -7.10 -23.81 13.09
CA SER A 111 -6.13 -23.56 12.02
C SER A 111 -4.75 -23.17 12.56
N ASN A 112 -3.70 -23.39 11.78
CA ASN A 112 -2.36 -22.91 12.09
C ASN A 112 -2.31 -21.37 11.90
N PRO A 113 -1.83 -20.57 12.87
CA PRO A 113 -1.83 -19.11 12.74
C PRO A 113 -1.12 -18.57 11.50
N VAL A 114 -0.04 -19.20 11.02
CA VAL A 114 0.65 -18.78 9.78
C VAL A 114 -0.26 -18.84 8.55
N ASP A 115 -1.28 -19.69 8.52
CA ASP A 115 -2.21 -19.74 7.39
C ASP A 115 -3.06 -18.46 7.34
N GLY A 116 -3.42 -17.92 8.50
CA GLY A 116 -4.21 -16.70 8.63
C GLY A 116 -5.62 -16.87 8.06
N PHE A 117 -6.25 -18.04 8.21
CA PHE A 117 -7.64 -18.23 7.78
C PHE A 117 -8.60 -17.47 8.69
N PHE A 118 -9.47 -16.66 8.10
CA PHE A 118 -10.49 -15.91 8.81
C PHE A 118 -11.56 -16.85 9.41
N ASN A 119 -12.00 -16.54 10.63
CA ASN A 119 -13.14 -17.21 11.24
C ASN A 119 -14.45 -16.77 10.58
N ARG A 120 -14.93 -17.51 9.58
CA ARG A 120 -16.17 -17.21 8.86
C ARG A 120 -17.45 -17.22 9.73
N ALA A 121 -17.38 -17.68 10.97
CA ALA A 121 -18.49 -17.55 11.93
C ALA A 121 -18.59 -16.13 12.53
N GLN A 122 -17.56 -15.30 12.36
CA GLN A 122 -17.52 -13.92 12.83
C GLN A 122 -17.86 -12.93 11.72
N GLU A 123 -18.40 -11.78 12.10
CA GLU A 123 -18.70 -10.69 11.18
C GLU A 123 -17.42 -9.91 10.82
N PRO A 124 -17.06 -9.76 9.52
CA PRO A 124 -15.88 -9.00 9.10
C PRO A 124 -15.78 -7.59 9.68
N ARG A 125 -16.91 -6.94 9.92
CA ARG A 125 -17.01 -5.57 10.47
C ARG A 125 -16.44 -5.45 11.88
N LYS A 126 -16.35 -6.54 12.67
CA LYS A 126 -15.68 -6.51 13.97
C LYS A 126 -14.17 -6.25 13.87
N TYR A 127 -13.58 -6.55 12.71
CA TYR A 127 -12.14 -6.50 12.49
C TYR A 127 -11.69 -5.26 11.72
N MET A 128 -12.40 -4.15 11.91
CA MET A 128 -12.03 -2.85 11.33
C MET A 128 -11.03 -2.09 12.22
N PRO A 129 -10.11 -1.31 11.61
CA PRO A 129 -9.24 -0.42 12.37
C PRO A 129 -10.05 0.68 13.09
N PRO A 130 -9.46 1.37 14.08
CA PRO A 130 -10.05 2.56 14.68
C PRO A 130 -10.40 3.63 13.65
N GLY A 131 -11.59 4.24 13.76
CA GLY A 131 -12.02 5.32 12.87
C GLY A 131 -13.52 5.57 12.89
N ASN A 132 -13.99 6.52 12.07
CA ASN A 132 -15.41 6.91 12.04
C ASN A 132 -16.32 5.77 11.58
N LEU A 133 -15.87 4.92 10.66
CA LEU A 133 -16.66 3.77 10.21
C LEU A 133 -16.97 2.79 11.34
N ARG A 134 -16.00 2.52 12.22
CA ARG A 134 -16.20 1.69 13.42
C ARG A 134 -17.29 2.25 14.33
N ARG A 135 -17.29 3.56 14.55
CA ARG A 135 -18.32 4.27 15.33
C ARG A 135 -19.68 4.21 14.63
N LEU A 136 -19.72 4.48 13.32
CA LEU A 136 -20.95 4.47 12.51
C LEU A 136 -21.61 3.09 12.50
N PHE A 137 -20.82 2.01 12.50
CA PHE A 137 -21.31 0.64 12.57
C PHE A 137 -21.65 0.17 13.99
N GLY A 138 -21.58 1.04 15.01
CA GLY A 138 -22.02 0.71 16.36
C GLY A 138 -21.16 -0.33 17.07
N MET A 139 -19.87 -0.44 16.71
CA MET A 139 -18.96 -1.43 17.30
C MET A 139 -18.38 -1.01 18.67
N GLU A 140 -18.78 0.16 19.18
CA GLU A 140 -18.31 0.64 20.49
C GLU A 140 -18.90 -0.21 21.62
N GLY A 141 -18.05 -0.79 22.46
CA GLY A 141 -18.45 -1.69 23.53
C GLY A 141 -18.64 -3.15 23.12
N ASP A 142 -18.40 -3.51 21.85
CA ASP A 142 -18.26 -4.91 21.45
C ASP A 142 -16.90 -5.44 21.90
N ARG A 143 -16.91 -6.34 22.88
CA ARG A 143 -15.69 -6.83 23.54
C ARG A 143 -14.69 -7.50 22.58
N GLU A 144 -15.17 -8.28 21.62
CA GLU A 144 -14.29 -8.98 20.67
C GLU A 144 -13.63 -7.99 19.72
N SER A 145 -14.43 -7.07 19.20
CA SER A 145 -14.01 -5.98 18.34
C SER A 145 -13.02 -5.05 19.06
N ASP A 146 -13.26 -4.71 20.33
CA ASP A 146 -12.38 -3.85 21.12
C ASP A 146 -11.05 -4.53 21.42
N LEU A 147 -11.08 -5.84 21.75
CA LEU A 147 -9.87 -6.65 21.92
C LEU A 147 -9.06 -6.75 20.61
N TYR A 148 -9.73 -6.90 19.46
CA TYR A 148 -9.04 -6.85 18.16
C TYR A 148 -8.29 -5.53 17.97
N VAL A 149 -8.92 -4.39 18.30
CA VAL A 149 -8.28 -3.07 18.18
C VAL A 149 -7.08 -2.94 19.11
N GLU A 150 -7.20 -3.37 20.36
CA GLU A 150 -6.09 -3.36 21.32
C GLU A 150 -4.90 -4.19 20.81
N LEU A 151 -5.16 -5.39 20.31
CA LEU A 151 -4.14 -6.29 19.76
C LEU A 151 -3.51 -5.71 18.50
N MET A 152 -4.30 -5.11 17.60
CA MET A 152 -3.80 -4.48 16.38
C MET A 152 -2.89 -3.29 16.70
N ILE A 153 -3.26 -2.44 17.67
CA ILE A 153 -2.44 -1.30 18.09
C ILE A 153 -1.14 -1.79 18.72
N SER A 154 -1.21 -2.73 19.66
CA SER A 154 -0.02 -3.27 20.33
C SER A 154 0.91 -4.03 19.39
N ALA A 155 0.40 -4.62 18.30
CA ALA A 155 1.22 -5.29 17.29
C ALA A 155 2.24 -4.34 16.62
N HIS A 156 1.98 -3.03 16.56
CA HIS A 156 2.93 -2.05 16.02
C HIS A 156 4.18 -1.86 16.91
N GLU A 157 4.12 -2.30 18.16
CA GLU A 157 5.21 -2.23 19.15
C GLU A 157 5.79 -3.61 19.49
N ALA A 158 5.12 -4.68 19.06
CA ALA A 158 5.55 -6.02 19.35
C ALA A 158 6.94 -6.31 18.74
N SER A 159 7.79 -6.98 19.51
CA SER A 159 9.18 -7.25 19.11
C SER A 159 9.27 -8.02 17.80
N PHE A 160 8.39 -9.00 17.56
CA PHE A 160 8.37 -9.77 16.30
C PHE A 160 8.22 -8.86 15.08
N TYR A 161 7.41 -7.80 15.20
CA TYR A 161 7.14 -6.88 14.11
C TYR A 161 8.24 -5.82 13.98
N ARG A 162 8.73 -5.29 15.11
CA ARG A 162 9.84 -4.33 15.11
C ARG A 162 11.11 -4.93 14.50
N SER A 163 11.46 -6.16 14.91
CA SER A 163 12.59 -6.88 14.33
C SER A 163 12.40 -7.19 12.85
N PHE A 164 11.18 -7.52 12.42
CA PHE A 164 10.87 -7.71 11.00
C PHE A 164 11.07 -6.43 10.17
N CYS A 165 10.63 -5.27 10.65
CA CYS A 165 10.85 -3.98 10.01
C CYS A 165 12.33 -3.55 10.00
N GLU A 166 13.15 -4.10 10.87
CA GLU A 166 14.60 -3.88 10.93
C GLU A 166 15.39 -4.82 10.03
N ASN A 167 14.72 -5.61 9.16
CA ASN A 167 15.33 -6.56 8.26
C ASN A 167 16.48 -5.94 7.44
N LYS A 168 17.64 -6.60 7.49
CA LYS A 168 18.88 -6.13 6.88
C LYS A 168 18.81 -6.16 5.35
N ASP A 169 18.24 -7.20 4.76
CA ASP A 169 18.13 -7.34 3.30
C ASP A 169 17.30 -6.20 2.68
N LEU A 170 16.23 -5.80 3.38
CA LEU A 170 15.41 -4.65 3.00
C LEU A 170 16.22 -3.35 3.05
N ARG A 171 16.94 -3.10 4.15
CA ARG A 171 17.77 -1.90 4.33
C ARG A 171 18.91 -1.82 3.32
N ASP A 172 19.63 -2.91 3.14
CA ASP A 172 20.73 -3.03 2.18
C ASP A 172 20.23 -2.79 0.75
N PHE A 173 19.08 -3.36 0.40
CA PHE A 173 18.45 -3.10 -0.89
C PHE A 173 18.11 -1.63 -1.07
N VAL A 174 17.44 -1.02 -0.09
CA VAL A 174 17.06 0.39 -0.15
C VAL A 174 18.30 1.27 -0.30
N GLN A 175 19.33 1.06 0.51
CA GLN A 175 20.56 1.86 0.44
C GLN A 175 21.22 1.77 -0.94
N ARG A 176 21.35 0.54 -1.45
CA ARG A 176 21.95 0.27 -2.76
C ARG A 176 21.09 0.84 -3.91
N PHE A 177 19.77 0.73 -3.81
CA PHE A 177 18.84 1.23 -4.83
C PHE A 177 18.77 2.76 -4.83
N THR A 178 18.79 3.42 -3.68
CA THR A 178 18.71 4.89 -3.62
C THR A 178 20.06 5.58 -3.79
N GLY A 179 21.16 4.85 -3.63
CA GLY A 179 22.51 5.42 -3.67
C GLY A 179 22.79 6.37 -2.51
N MET A 180 22.09 6.23 -1.38
CA MET A 180 22.32 7.05 -0.19
C MET A 180 23.68 6.74 0.44
N ASP A 181 24.47 7.78 0.71
CA ASP A 181 25.79 7.64 1.37
C ASP A 181 25.66 7.12 2.82
N LEU A 182 24.60 7.54 3.51
CA LEU A 182 24.26 7.10 4.86
C LEU A 182 23.26 5.95 4.83
N GLU A 183 23.22 5.18 5.91
CA GLU A 183 22.19 4.15 6.08
C GLU A 183 20.79 4.81 6.00
N PRO A 184 19.85 4.27 5.19
CA PRO A 184 18.51 4.82 5.07
C PRO A 184 17.79 4.85 6.41
N LEU A 185 17.23 6.02 6.75
CA LEU A 185 16.42 6.18 7.95
C LEU A 185 15.01 5.66 7.66
N MET A 186 14.60 4.61 8.37
CA MET A 186 13.22 4.14 8.33
C MET A 186 12.35 5.02 9.26
N LEU A 187 11.25 5.55 8.73
CA LEU A 187 10.25 6.26 9.54
C LEU A 187 9.63 5.29 10.56
N GLN A 188 9.43 5.76 11.80
CA GLN A 188 8.97 4.90 12.90
C GLN A 188 7.47 4.55 12.81
N ARG A 189 6.67 5.44 12.21
CA ARG A 189 5.26 5.18 11.91
C ARG A 189 5.19 4.29 10.69
N THR A 190 4.78 3.05 10.92
CA THR A 190 4.53 2.04 9.89
C THR A 190 3.04 1.76 9.85
N MET A 191 2.57 1.16 8.76
CA MET A 191 1.16 0.75 8.65
C MET A 191 1.06 -0.77 8.57
N LEU A 192 0.97 -1.45 9.71
CA LEU A 192 0.72 -2.90 9.77
C LEU A 192 -0.78 -3.13 9.68
N ARG A 193 -1.24 -3.83 8.63
CA ARG A 193 -2.66 -3.98 8.35
C ARG A 193 -3.02 -5.42 7.99
N ALA A 194 -4.05 -5.93 8.67
CA ALA A 194 -4.75 -7.14 8.30
C ALA A 194 -6.07 -6.78 7.60
N PHE A 195 -6.35 -7.44 6.47
CA PHE A 195 -7.59 -7.29 5.72
C PHE A 195 -8.29 -8.64 5.65
N VAL A 196 -9.38 -8.74 6.41
CA VAL A 196 -10.25 -9.92 6.42
C VAL A 196 -11.10 -9.95 5.13
N PRO A 197 -11.64 -11.11 4.75
CA PRO A 197 -12.58 -11.19 3.63
C PRO A 197 -13.71 -10.16 3.74
N ASP A 198 -14.06 -9.53 2.62
CA ASP A 198 -15.14 -8.53 2.52
C ASP A 198 -14.97 -7.25 3.37
N SER A 199 -13.78 -7.01 3.96
CA SER A 199 -13.50 -5.76 4.66
C SER A 199 -13.45 -4.56 3.72
N GLU A 200 -13.55 -3.35 4.29
CA GLU A 200 -13.20 -2.11 3.58
C GLU A 200 -11.78 -2.17 3.02
N LEU A 201 -11.59 -1.57 1.84
CA LEU A 201 -10.32 -1.51 1.13
C LEU A 201 -9.53 -0.23 1.45
N THR A 202 -8.27 -0.20 1.03
CA THR A 202 -7.46 1.02 1.06
C THR A 202 -7.95 1.98 -0.03
N PRO A 203 -8.43 3.21 0.31
CA PRO A 203 -8.95 4.15 -0.68
C PRO A 203 -7.84 4.63 -1.63
N VAL A 204 -8.24 5.26 -2.74
CA VAL A 204 -7.31 5.79 -3.75
C VAL A 204 -6.52 6.96 -3.18
N HIS A 205 -5.20 6.85 -3.12
CA HIS A 205 -4.31 7.90 -2.63
C HIS A 205 -2.89 7.75 -3.17
N PHE A 206 -1.98 8.64 -2.77
CA PHE A 206 -0.53 8.51 -2.90
C PHE A 206 0.12 9.00 -1.59
N ASP A 207 1.28 8.47 -1.23
CA ASP A 207 1.83 8.63 0.12
C ASP A 207 2.20 10.09 0.46
N GLN A 208 2.67 10.89 -0.52
CA GLN A 208 3.12 12.25 -0.27
C GLN A 208 2.04 13.16 0.34
N MET A 209 0.75 12.91 0.07
CA MET A 209 -0.33 13.73 0.63
C MET A 209 -0.41 13.66 2.16
N TYR A 210 0.20 12.63 2.77
CA TYR A 210 0.28 12.44 4.22
C TYR A 210 1.65 12.80 4.82
N LEU A 211 2.68 12.93 3.98
CA LEU A 211 4.09 13.16 4.33
C LEU A 211 4.57 14.59 4.01
N ARG A 212 3.64 15.55 3.95
CA ARG A 212 3.91 16.95 3.58
C ARG A 212 4.77 17.75 4.56
N GLY A 213 5.10 17.19 5.74
CA GLY A 213 6.07 17.80 6.64
C GLY A 213 7.52 17.67 6.13
N GLY A 214 7.73 16.95 5.02
CA GLY A 214 9.00 16.85 4.32
C GLY A 214 8.82 16.88 2.80
N PRO A 215 9.94 17.00 2.06
CA PRO A 215 9.92 16.89 0.61
C PRO A 215 9.54 15.47 0.17
N PRO A 216 9.08 15.31 -1.08
CA PRO A 216 8.63 14.05 -1.69
C PRO A 216 9.80 13.10 -2.03
N THR A 217 10.58 12.72 -1.03
CA THR A 217 11.82 11.95 -1.18
C THR A 217 11.75 10.57 -0.53
N SER A 218 10.64 10.22 0.13
CA SER A 218 10.49 8.92 0.77
C SER A 218 10.33 7.81 -0.26
N LEU A 219 11.05 6.70 -0.06
CA LEU A 219 10.79 5.44 -0.76
C LEU A 219 9.94 4.55 0.14
N THR A 220 8.72 4.23 -0.29
CA THR A 220 7.85 3.31 0.45
C THR A 220 8.09 1.89 -0.03
N ALA A 221 8.31 0.98 0.91
CA ALA A 221 8.30 -0.46 0.69
C ALA A 221 7.00 -1.06 1.27
N TRP A 222 6.16 -1.60 0.39
CA TRP A 222 5.02 -2.42 0.77
C TRP A 222 5.46 -3.89 0.80
N VAL A 223 5.31 -4.52 1.95
CA VAL A 223 5.77 -5.87 2.22
C VAL A 223 4.58 -6.76 2.58
N PRO A 224 4.16 -7.69 1.72
CA PRO A 224 3.21 -8.73 2.08
C PRO A 224 3.85 -9.67 3.10
N ILE A 225 3.20 -9.84 4.25
CA ILE A 225 3.65 -10.73 5.31
C ILE A 225 2.94 -12.08 5.12
N GLY A 226 3.31 -12.78 4.05
CA GLY A 226 2.68 -14.01 3.56
C GLY A 226 2.21 -13.90 2.11
N ASP A 227 1.80 -15.03 1.55
CA ASP A 227 1.26 -15.09 0.18
C ASP A 227 -0.08 -14.33 0.10
N VAL A 228 -0.32 -13.67 -1.04
CA VAL A 228 -1.57 -12.98 -1.36
C VAL A 228 -1.99 -13.37 -2.77
N SER A 229 -3.16 -14.00 -2.90
CA SER A 229 -3.72 -14.36 -4.21
C SER A 229 -4.13 -13.13 -5.02
N LEU A 230 -4.36 -13.29 -6.32
CA LEU A 230 -4.85 -12.20 -7.19
C LEU A 230 -6.15 -11.58 -6.67
N GLU A 231 -7.02 -12.41 -6.08
CA GLU A 231 -8.31 -12.01 -5.51
C GLU A 231 -8.24 -11.71 -4.01
N GLY A 232 -7.10 -11.95 -3.36
CA GLY A 232 -6.85 -11.65 -1.94
C GLY A 232 -6.73 -10.16 -1.63
N GLY A 233 -6.95 -9.31 -2.63
CA GLY A 233 -7.00 -7.86 -2.49
C GLY A 233 -5.65 -7.25 -2.18
N GLY A 234 -4.57 -7.68 -2.83
CA GLY A 234 -3.24 -7.05 -2.72
C GLY A 234 -3.24 -5.54 -3.02
N LEU A 235 -2.13 -4.85 -2.74
CA LEU A 235 -2.00 -3.45 -3.14
C LEU A 235 -1.96 -3.36 -4.68
N MET A 236 -2.67 -2.39 -5.24
CA MET A 236 -2.75 -2.14 -6.68
C MET A 236 -2.36 -0.70 -7.00
N TYR A 237 -1.80 -0.49 -8.18
CA TYR A 237 -1.21 0.78 -8.60
C TYR A 237 -1.85 1.26 -9.89
N LEU A 238 -2.19 2.54 -9.98
CA LEU A 238 -2.74 3.09 -11.22
C LEU A 238 -1.61 3.34 -12.22
N GLU A 239 -1.71 2.76 -13.41
CA GLU A 239 -0.67 2.78 -14.44
C GLU A 239 -0.14 4.20 -14.73
N GLY A 240 1.19 4.36 -14.64
CA GLY A 240 1.90 5.60 -14.94
C GLY A 240 1.51 6.82 -14.09
N SER A 241 0.90 6.63 -12.91
CA SER A 241 0.20 7.68 -12.14
C SER A 241 1.06 8.63 -11.31
N THR A 242 2.38 8.52 -11.36
CA THR A 242 3.29 9.48 -10.71
C THR A 242 3.04 10.91 -11.18
N ASP A 243 2.62 11.12 -12.43
CA ASP A 243 2.27 12.44 -12.97
C ASP A 243 0.99 13.01 -12.35
N ILE A 244 0.00 12.16 -12.02
CA ILE A 244 -1.22 12.56 -11.32
C ILE A 244 -0.90 13.02 -9.90
N GLY A 245 -0.09 12.27 -9.16
CA GLY A 245 0.33 12.64 -7.81
C GLY A 245 1.07 13.99 -7.78
N LYS A 246 2.02 14.20 -8.71
CA LYS A 246 2.74 15.47 -8.86
C LYS A 246 1.80 16.64 -9.14
N ARG A 247 0.91 16.51 -10.13
CA ARG A 247 -0.08 17.57 -10.44
C ARG A 247 -0.99 17.88 -9.27
N THR A 248 -1.42 16.85 -8.52
CA THR A 248 -2.28 17.03 -7.35
C THR A 248 -1.58 17.83 -6.25
N GLU A 249 -0.30 17.56 -5.97
CA GLU A 249 0.46 18.35 -5.00
C GLU A 249 0.73 19.77 -5.50
N ASP A 250 1.03 19.95 -6.79
CA ASP A 250 1.21 21.28 -7.39
C ASP A 250 -0.09 22.12 -7.32
N ASP A 251 -1.23 21.50 -7.60
CA ASP A 251 -2.55 22.11 -7.47
C ASP A 251 -2.86 22.46 -6.01
N PHE A 252 -2.57 21.55 -5.07
CA PHE A 252 -2.74 21.82 -3.65
C PHE A 252 -1.89 23.01 -3.22
N ALA A 253 -0.60 23.04 -3.58
CA ALA A 253 0.32 24.12 -3.23
C ALA A 253 -0.15 25.48 -3.77
N ARG A 254 -0.69 25.53 -4.99
CA ARG A 254 -1.27 26.77 -5.58
C ARG A 254 -2.50 27.26 -4.83
N ASN A 255 -3.35 26.36 -4.35
CA ASN A 255 -4.66 26.69 -3.81
C ASN A 255 -4.72 26.78 -2.28
N ALA A 256 -3.68 26.34 -1.56
CA ALA A 256 -3.64 26.28 -0.10
C ALA A 256 -3.24 27.59 0.59
N GLY A 257 -3.30 28.73 -0.11
CA GLY A 257 -2.86 30.03 0.41
C GLY A 257 -3.64 30.53 1.63
N ASN A 258 -4.88 30.03 1.83
CA ASN A 258 -5.73 30.35 2.97
C ASN A 258 -5.50 29.46 4.20
N LEU A 259 -4.69 28.41 4.09
CA LEU A 259 -4.37 27.51 5.20
C LEU A 259 -3.10 27.97 5.93
N THR A 260 -3.04 27.75 7.23
CA THR A 260 -1.79 27.85 8.00
C THR A 260 -0.81 26.72 7.62
N ASP A 261 0.48 26.87 7.94
CA ASP A 261 1.47 25.84 7.61
C ASP A 261 1.14 24.48 8.24
N GLU A 262 0.65 24.47 9.49
CA GLU A 262 0.23 23.23 10.17
C GLU A 262 -0.97 22.57 9.46
N GLU A 263 -1.95 23.37 9.04
CA GLU A 263 -3.11 22.89 8.30
C GLU A 263 -2.72 22.34 6.93
N ARG A 264 -1.80 22.99 6.20
CA ARG A 264 -1.31 22.48 4.91
C ARG A 264 -0.66 21.11 5.05
N VAL A 265 0.18 20.96 6.07
CA VAL A 265 0.96 19.75 6.33
C VAL A 265 0.09 18.59 6.80
N SER A 266 -1.04 18.86 7.46
CA SER A 266 -1.93 17.81 8.02
C SER A 266 -3.32 17.78 7.37
N ALA A 267 -3.51 18.47 6.24
CA ALA A 267 -4.82 18.66 5.60
C ALA A 267 -5.54 17.35 5.28
N PHE A 268 -4.81 16.33 4.83
CA PHE A 268 -5.40 15.03 4.53
C PHE A 268 -5.40 14.11 5.76
N ASN A 269 -4.36 14.16 6.61
CA ASN A 269 -4.28 13.34 7.83
C ASN A 269 -5.44 13.62 8.80
N LYS A 270 -5.73 14.90 9.09
CA LYS A 270 -6.83 15.29 10.00
C LYS A 270 -8.21 14.95 9.43
N ASN A 271 -8.32 14.82 8.11
CA ASN A 271 -9.56 14.53 7.40
C ASN A 271 -9.64 13.10 6.85
N MET A 272 -8.79 12.15 7.32
CA MET A 272 -8.78 10.76 6.82
C MET A 272 -10.14 10.08 6.85
N ASN A 273 -10.98 10.42 7.83
CA ASN A 273 -12.32 9.88 7.93
C ASN A 273 -13.36 10.57 7.01
N ASP A 274 -13.06 11.77 6.52
CA ASP A 274 -13.98 12.69 5.84
C ASP A 274 -13.49 13.10 4.44
N GLY A 275 -12.62 12.30 3.82
CA GLY A 275 -12.13 12.56 2.45
C GLY A 275 -10.63 12.81 2.32
N GLY A 276 -9.81 12.41 3.29
CA GLY A 276 -8.34 12.44 3.23
C GLY A 276 -7.75 11.43 2.25
N PHE A 277 -8.32 11.30 1.05
CA PHE A 277 -7.92 10.41 -0.05
C PHE A 277 -8.50 11.00 -1.35
N LEU A 278 -8.06 10.54 -2.51
CA LEU A 278 -8.53 11.03 -3.81
C LEU A 278 -9.90 10.47 -4.19
N SER A 279 -10.19 9.22 -3.82
CA SER A 279 -11.48 8.57 -4.08
C SER A 279 -11.65 7.32 -3.23
N ARG A 280 -12.89 6.92 -2.95
CA ARG A 280 -13.22 5.56 -2.46
C ARG A 280 -13.59 4.60 -3.58
N ASP A 281 -13.88 5.15 -4.77
CA ASP A 281 -14.32 4.39 -5.92
C ASP A 281 -13.14 4.19 -6.87
N THR A 282 -12.55 3.00 -6.81
CA THR A 282 -11.43 2.62 -7.67
C THR A 282 -11.86 2.47 -9.12
N VAL A 283 -13.11 2.08 -9.39
CA VAL A 283 -13.63 1.89 -10.75
C VAL A 283 -13.80 3.24 -11.43
N GLU A 284 -14.55 4.15 -10.79
CA GLU A 284 -14.77 5.50 -11.32
C GLU A 284 -13.44 6.25 -11.48
N TYR A 285 -12.55 6.14 -10.51
CA TYR A 285 -11.26 6.83 -10.56
C TYR A 285 -10.39 6.35 -11.72
N GLY A 286 -10.25 5.02 -11.90
CA GLY A 286 -9.47 4.44 -13.00
C GLY A 286 -10.03 4.82 -14.37
N LYS A 287 -11.37 4.79 -14.50
CA LYS A 287 -12.08 5.20 -15.72
C LYS A 287 -11.86 6.67 -16.06
N ARG A 288 -12.04 7.57 -15.09
CA ARG A 288 -11.81 9.01 -15.28
C ARG A 288 -10.36 9.31 -15.63
N ALA A 289 -9.42 8.60 -15.03
CA ALA A 289 -7.99 8.74 -15.33
C ALA A 289 -7.57 8.06 -16.64
N ALA A 290 -8.47 7.28 -17.27
CA ALA A 290 -8.22 6.48 -18.47
C ALA A 290 -6.97 5.58 -18.35
N ARG A 291 -6.80 4.93 -17.19
CA ARG A 291 -5.63 4.11 -16.85
C ARG A 291 -6.04 2.80 -16.21
N LYS A 292 -5.19 1.78 -16.34
CA LYS A 292 -5.42 0.48 -15.72
C LYS A 292 -4.94 0.44 -14.28
N TRP A 293 -5.62 -0.35 -13.46
CA TRP A 293 -5.12 -0.79 -12.17
C TRP A 293 -4.21 -1.99 -12.35
N LEU A 294 -2.96 -1.84 -11.95
CA LEU A 294 -1.94 -2.88 -11.99
C LEU A 294 -1.91 -3.64 -10.67
N LEU A 295 -2.05 -4.96 -10.73
CA LEU A 295 -2.01 -5.85 -9.58
C LEU A 295 -1.17 -7.11 -9.85
N THR A 296 -0.97 -7.94 -8.83
CA THR A 296 -0.30 -9.24 -8.96
C THR A 296 -0.71 -10.13 -7.78
N HIS A 297 -0.40 -11.43 -7.88
CA HIS A 297 -0.25 -12.24 -6.70
C HIS A 297 1.11 -11.96 -6.07
N TYR A 298 1.19 -12.16 -4.77
CA TYR A 298 2.38 -11.96 -3.98
C TYR A 298 2.77 -13.25 -3.28
N GLU A 299 4.07 -13.47 -3.14
CA GLU A 299 4.63 -14.56 -2.37
C GLU A 299 5.39 -14.00 -1.17
N ALA A 300 5.44 -14.75 -0.07
CA ALA A 300 6.27 -14.42 1.07
C ALA A 300 7.73 -14.24 0.64
N GLY A 301 8.28 -13.04 0.90
CA GLY A 301 9.61 -12.62 0.45
C GLY A 301 9.58 -11.48 -0.57
N ASP A 302 8.45 -11.26 -1.23
CA ASP A 302 8.29 -10.16 -2.18
C ASP A 302 8.27 -8.79 -1.50
N VAL A 303 8.67 -7.76 -2.24
CA VAL A 303 8.55 -6.35 -1.82
C VAL A 303 8.19 -5.49 -3.02
N ILE A 304 7.25 -4.56 -2.86
CA ILE A 304 7.06 -3.47 -3.82
C ILE A 304 7.61 -2.18 -3.26
N PHE A 305 8.51 -1.56 -4.00
CA PHE A 305 8.92 -0.18 -3.77
C PHE A 305 8.10 0.75 -4.65
N HIS A 306 7.64 1.88 -4.12
CA HIS A 306 6.90 2.85 -4.92
C HIS A 306 7.29 4.30 -4.62
N ASN A 307 7.15 5.11 -5.66
CA ASN A 307 7.37 6.55 -5.63
C ASN A 307 6.33 7.22 -4.71
N PRO A 308 6.68 8.28 -3.97
CA PRO A 308 5.75 8.94 -3.04
C PRO A 308 4.52 9.57 -3.74
N TYR A 309 4.58 9.78 -5.05
CA TYR A 309 3.46 10.25 -5.87
C TYR A 309 2.65 9.13 -6.54
N MET A 310 3.04 7.87 -6.38
CA MET A 310 2.40 6.78 -7.08
C MET A 310 0.99 6.55 -6.54
N VAL A 311 -0.03 6.70 -7.40
CA VAL A 311 -1.43 6.49 -7.01
C VAL A 311 -1.69 5.01 -6.84
N HIS A 312 -2.20 4.64 -5.68
CA HIS A 312 -2.46 3.26 -5.30
C HIS A 312 -3.72 3.13 -4.44
N ALA A 313 -4.22 1.89 -4.37
CA ALA A 313 -5.41 1.49 -3.64
C ALA A 313 -5.34 -0.03 -3.37
N SER A 314 -6.40 -0.63 -2.83
CA SER A 314 -6.56 -2.09 -2.88
C SER A 314 -7.95 -2.49 -3.38
N CYS A 315 -8.11 -3.76 -3.74
CA CYS A 315 -9.43 -4.38 -3.92
C CYS A 315 -9.93 -4.96 -2.58
N LYS A 316 -11.21 -5.34 -2.53
CA LYS A 316 -11.71 -6.20 -1.46
C LYS A 316 -10.95 -7.52 -1.44
N ASN A 317 -10.74 -8.05 -0.24
CA ASN A 317 -10.24 -9.40 -0.09
C ASN A 317 -11.36 -10.40 -0.40
N LYS A 318 -11.24 -11.08 -1.54
CA LYS A 318 -12.13 -12.13 -2.04
C LYS A 318 -11.41 -13.47 -2.12
N ASP A 319 -10.36 -13.65 -1.33
CA ASP A 319 -9.58 -14.88 -1.32
C ASP A 319 -10.49 -16.11 -1.14
N PRO A 320 -10.41 -17.11 -2.03
CA PRO A 320 -11.35 -18.24 -2.05
C PRO A 320 -11.26 -19.09 -0.77
N GLU A 321 -10.09 -19.12 -0.13
CA GLU A 321 -9.86 -19.86 1.12
C GLU A 321 -10.12 -19.01 2.36
N SER A 322 -10.54 -17.76 2.19
CA SER A 322 -10.65 -16.76 3.27
C SER A 322 -9.34 -16.54 4.02
N ARG A 323 -8.22 -16.51 3.30
CA ARG A 323 -6.96 -16.04 3.86
C ARG A 323 -7.05 -14.54 4.15
N ILE A 324 -6.60 -14.17 5.34
CA ILE A 324 -6.42 -12.77 5.72
C ILE A 324 -5.14 -12.26 5.05
N ARG A 325 -5.27 -11.17 4.28
CA ARG A 325 -4.12 -10.44 3.76
C ARG A 325 -3.47 -9.68 4.91
N LEU A 326 -2.20 -9.95 5.16
CA LEU A 326 -1.38 -9.22 6.12
C LEU A 326 -0.24 -8.55 5.36
N ALA A 327 -0.06 -7.25 5.56
CA ALA A 327 1.03 -6.51 4.96
C ALA A 327 1.48 -5.37 5.87
N THR A 328 2.68 -4.88 5.62
CA THR A 328 3.16 -3.63 6.20
C THR A 328 3.71 -2.69 5.16
N ASP A 329 3.50 -1.40 5.39
CA ASP A 329 4.16 -0.32 4.68
C ASP A 329 5.23 0.32 5.57
N VAL A 330 6.49 0.26 5.13
CA VAL A 330 7.61 0.96 5.75
C VAL A 330 8.17 2.02 4.80
N ARG A 331 8.63 3.15 5.32
CA ARG A 331 9.12 4.27 4.51
C ARG A 331 10.55 4.61 4.87
N PHE A 332 11.38 4.81 3.86
CA PHE A 332 12.79 5.17 4.03
C PHE A 332 13.07 6.55 3.48
N VAL A 333 13.91 7.31 4.19
CA VAL A 333 14.37 8.63 3.80
C VAL A 333 15.89 8.74 3.97
N ASP A 334 16.48 9.70 3.27
CA ASP A 334 17.90 10.05 3.47
C ASP A 334 18.02 10.87 4.76
N PRO A 335 18.75 10.39 5.79
CA PRO A 335 18.87 11.11 7.07
C PRO A 335 19.61 12.44 6.97
N ALA A 336 20.39 12.67 5.90
CA ALA A 336 21.08 13.94 5.68
C ALA A 336 20.18 15.01 5.04
N LYS A 337 18.99 14.65 4.56
CA LYS A 337 18.04 15.56 3.89
C LYS A 337 16.83 15.87 4.78
N PRO A 338 16.09 16.96 4.52
CA PRO A 338 14.81 17.20 5.18
C PRO A 338 13.84 16.04 4.92
N TYR A 339 13.08 15.66 5.95
CA TYR A 339 12.02 14.65 5.89
C TYR A 339 10.93 14.98 6.92
N ASP A 340 9.77 14.32 6.81
CA ASP A 340 8.65 14.56 7.72
C ASP A 340 8.88 13.93 9.10
N LYS A 341 9.38 14.75 10.04
CA LYS A 341 9.67 14.32 11.41
C LYS A 341 8.42 13.90 12.19
N ARG A 342 7.21 14.26 11.76
CA ARG A 342 5.96 13.84 12.43
C ARG A 342 5.80 12.31 12.41
N TRP A 343 6.41 11.64 11.43
CA TRP A 343 6.38 10.19 11.25
C TRP A 343 7.44 9.44 12.06
N MET A 344 8.23 10.13 12.87
CA MET A 344 9.20 9.54 13.82
C MET A 344 8.56 9.20 15.18
N LYS A 345 7.35 8.64 15.14
CA LYS A 345 6.66 8.07 16.30
C LYS A 345 5.93 6.80 15.88
N ILE A 346 5.75 5.87 16.79
CA ILE A 346 5.01 4.64 16.50
C ILE A 346 3.53 4.97 16.23
N TYR A 347 2.87 4.16 15.40
CA TYR A 347 1.46 4.29 15.11
C TYR A 347 0.63 4.36 16.41
N ARG A 348 -0.26 5.35 16.45
CA ARG A 348 -1.33 5.49 17.43
C ARG A 348 -2.58 5.98 16.70
N PRO A 349 -3.77 5.45 17.02
CA PRO A 349 -4.99 5.95 16.41
C PRO A 349 -5.32 7.36 16.91
N LEU A 350 -6.04 8.12 16.09
CA LEU A 350 -6.59 9.44 16.44
C LEU A 350 -5.55 10.51 16.84
N ASP A 351 -4.28 10.33 16.49
CA ASP A 351 -3.19 11.25 16.80
C ASP A 351 -2.95 12.31 15.70
N GLY A 352 -3.88 12.39 14.74
CA GLY A 352 -3.88 13.36 13.64
C GLY A 352 -2.89 13.06 12.51
N LEU A 353 -2.32 11.83 12.44
CA LEU A 353 -1.42 11.38 11.38
C LEU A 353 -1.90 10.16 10.60
#